data_AF-A0A925NKY2-F1
#
_entry.id   AF-A0A925NKY2-F1
#
_cell.length_a   1.000
_cell.length_b   1.000
_cell.length_c   1.000
_cell.angle_alpha   90.00
_cell.angle_beta   90.00
_cell.angle_gamma   90.00
#
_symmetry.space_group_name_H-M   'P 1'
#
loop_
_entity.id
_entity.type
_entity.pdbx_description
1 polymer ?
#
loop_
_entity_poly.entity_id
_entity_poly.type
_entity_poly.pdbx_seq_one_letter_code
_entity_poly.pdbx_strand_id
1 'polypeptide(L)'
;IDQGEHGTCGAAVVEVRTYWRSPEKAAKLVADAALTGEVMTPRGVSLPIDVQPHDTSKKTEMKNGQRSHASELFQVAAINLALNTAPGMVPGSIAYRQMNKPKEGSSSGEVVIDYSQHPPVEKNFGGLQVDQVLRINHIVSGRADKDIVLWRADKHDPREIGKVFTDETELEKAIVSAKKNGSLPVILFVHTGNEPLWKDSPINIDGGKGAWHFINITDIDNGLPRRVSVDSTWWKNADHGKEGEEGITISDLYVASLSPKEAEKALSKREQQRFDAVSNTGKDISLVRQKWVAGLINSDQLEKSLGELAENSKTRWNKEAIAGIGDRNEQVKSIKTLMEAVDRLPSENKIRLLDKLCDQGYLRLDEYQAGLIASAIELNAQKKVMVADGDFNSKAEEAFIKAEKQYLTQLNALTEAQKNAVITAVKNRHMPDDSSFFVKRTRDREARRNSSKHFNDR
;
A
#
# COMPACT_ATOMS: atom_id res chain seq x y z
N ILE A 1 14.38 -0.95 6.24
CA ILE A 1 13.54 -1.00 7.45
C ILE A 1 12.15 -1.15 6.91
N ASP A 2 11.53 -2.30 7.16
CA ASP A 2 10.24 -2.63 6.58
C ASP A 2 9.24 -2.88 7.71
N GLN A 3 8.01 -2.40 7.55
CA GLN A 3 6.92 -2.67 8.48
C GLN A 3 6.33 -4.08 8.28
N GLY A 4 6.65 -4.77 7.18
CA GLY A 4 5.99 -6.01 6.79
C GLY A 4 4.52 -5.81 6.37
N GLU A 5 3.68 -6.81 6.65
CA GLU A 5 2.23 -6.74 6.45
C GLU A 5 1.49 -6.19 7.70
N HIS A 6 2.21 -5.46 8.57
CA HIS A 6 1.71 -4.99 9.86
C HIS A 6 1.27 -3.52 9.80
N GLY A 7 0.25 -3.14 10.58
CA GLY A 7 -0.27 -1.79 10.77
C GLY A 7 0.64 -0.84 11.56
N THR A 8 1.94 -1.11 11.57
CA THR A 8 2.98 -0.41 12.36
C THR A 8 3.67 0.73 11.59
N CYS A 9 3.08 1.21 10.48
CA CYS A 9 3.65 2.24 9.60
C CYS A 9 4.23 3.45 10.32
N GLY A 10 3.48 3.99 11.29
CA GLY A 10 3.94 5.13 12.08
C GLY A 10 5.19 4.85 12.91
N ALA A 11 5.37 3.63 13.41
CA ALA A 11 6.58 3.24 14.15
C ALA A 11 7.74 2.95 13.20
N ALA A 12 7.48 2.31 12.05
CA ALA A 12 8.49 2.02 11.04
C ALA A 12 9.11 3.29 10.44
N VAL A 13 8.31 4.33 10.18
CA VAL A 13 8.88 5.60 9.69
C VAL A 13 9.75 6.29 10.74
N VAL A 14 9.39 6.18 12.02
CA VAL A 14 10.21 6.71 13.13
C VAL A 14 11.48 5.88 13.31
N GLU A 15 11.43 4.57 13.10
CA GLU A 15 12.60 3.69 13.09
C GLU A 15 13.63 4.16 12.05
N VAL A 16 13.21 4.36 10.79
CA VAL A 16 14.06 4.89 9.71
C VAL A 16 14.70 6.21 10.13
N ARG A 17 13.90 7.16 10.61
CA ARG A 17 14.40 8.47 11.05
C ARG A 17 15.37 8.34 12.22
N THR A 18 15.08 7.48 13.19
CA THR A 18 15.92 7.30 14.39
C THR A 18 17.27 6.70 14.00
N TYR A 19 17.32 5.68 13.14
CA TYR A 19 18.60 5.17 12.62
C TYR A 19 19.38 6.23 11.84
N TRP A 20 18.70 7.11 11.11
CA TRP A 20 19.37 8.18 10.38
C TRP A 20 19.95 9.27 11.28
N ARG A 21 19.23 9.62 12.36
CA ARG A 21 19.49 10.83 13.15
C ARG A 21 20.14 10.58 14.50
N SER A 22 19.88 9.42 15.08
CA SER A 22 20.29 9.02 16.42
C SER A 22 20.39 7.48 16.49
N PRO A 23 21.24 6.85 15.65
CA PRO A 23 21.33 5.39 15.56
C PRO A 23 21.60 4.72 16.91
N GLU A 24 22.32 5.38 17.80
CA GLU A 24 22.58 4.91 19.16
C GLU A 24 21.30 4.77 19.99
N LYS A 25 20.29 5.61 19.75
CA LYS A 25 18.98 5.52 20.44
C LYS A 25 18.15 4.38 19.89
N ALA A 26 18.15 4.17 18.58
CA ALA A 26 17.49 3.02 17.97
C ALA A 26 18.10 1.70 18.46
N ALA A 27 19.44 1.60 18.41
CA ALA A 27 20.17 0.43 18.90
C ALA A 27 19.90 0.19 20.39
N LYS A 28 19.88 1.25 21.21
CA LYS A 28 19.55 1.12 22.64
C LYS A 28 18.14 0.58 22.86
N LEU A 29 17.12 1.10 22.16
CA LEU A 29 15.74 0.63 22.34
C LEU A 29 15.60 -0.87 22.02
N VAL A 30 16.21 -1.31 20.92
CA VAL A 30 16.23 -2.73 20.51
C VAL A 30 17.00 -3.58 21.52
N ALA A 31 18.17 -3.12 21.96
CA ALA A 31 18.99 -3.85 22.93
C ALA A 31 18.30 -3.98 24.29
N ASP A 32 17.70 -2.91 24.80
CA ASP A 32 16.94 -2.94 26.05
C ASP A 32 15.81 -3.98 25.94
N ALA A 33 14.97 -3.87 24.89
CA ALA A 33 13.87 -4.81 24.67
C ALA A 33 14.36 -6.27 24.54
N ALA A 34 15.40 -6.53 23.76
CA ALA A 34 15.91 -7.87 23.51
C ALA A 34 16.55 -8.52 24.75
N LEU A 35 17.29 -7.74 25.55
CA LEU A 35 18.09 -8.26 26.66
C LEU A 35 17.28 -8.41 27.95
N THR A 36 16.34 -7.51 28.22
CA THR A 36 15.56 -7.52 29.47
C THR A 36 14.13 -8.04 29.28
N GLY A 37 13.63 -8.06 28.05
CA GLY A 37 12.20 -8.28 27.79
C GLY A 37 11.33 -7.13 28.26
N GLU A 38 11.91 -5.94 28.47
CA GLU A 38 11.19 -4.79 28.99
C GLU A 38 11.73 -3.47 28.40
N VAL A 39 10.87 -2.44 28.34
CA VAL A 39 11.29 -1.06 28.04
C VAL A 39 10.76 -0.08 29.07
N MET A 40 11.56 0.95 29.34
CA MET A 40 11.25 1.92 30.39
C MET A 40 10.55 3.15 29.82
N THR A 41 9.39 3.49 30.38
CA THR A 41 8.75 4.79 30.13
C THR A 41 9.61 5.93 30.67
N PRO A 42 9.44 7.18 30.17
CA PRO A 42 10.10 8.35 30.74
C PRO A 42 9.82 8.59 32.23
N ARG A 43 8.77 7.97 32.79
CA ARG A 43 8.40 8.04 34.22
C ARG A 43 9.02 6.92 35.06
N GLY A 44 9.86 6.07 34.49
CA GLY A 44 10.51 4.98 35.20
C GLY A 44 9.65 3.73 35.40
N VAL A 45 8.51 3.62 34.72
CA VAL A 45 7.69 2.40 34.73
C VAL A 45 8.20 1.45 33.64
N SER A 46 8.47 0.20 34.02
CA SER A 46 8.86 -0.87 33.10
C SER A 46 7.64 -1.45 32.39
N LEU A 47 7.75 -1.64 31.08
CA LEU A 47 6.72 -2.23 30.23
C LEU A 47 7.24 -3.53 29.63
N PRO A 48 6.54 -4.67 29.81
CA PRO A 48 6.98 -5.94 29.26
C PRO A 48 6.86 -5.95 27.73
N ILE A 49 7.85 -6.56 27.09
CA ILE A 49 7.95 -6.77 25.64
C ILE A 49 8.10 -8.27 25.39
N ASP A 50 7.33 -8.79 24.44
CA ASP A 50 7.56 -10.14 23.94
C ASP A 50 8.81 -10.14 23.06
N VAL A 51 9.85 -10.85 23.49
CA VAL A 51 11.13 -10.94 22.80
C VAL A 51 11.15 -12.05 21.75
N GLN A 52 10.10 -12.87 21.65
CA GLN A 52 10.05 -13.89 20.62
C GLN A 52 9.77 -13.24 19.25
N PRO A 53 10.44 -13.67 18.18
CA PRO A 53 10.10 -13.20 16.84
C PRO A 53 8.73 -13.72 16.42
N HIS A 54 7.97 -12.89 15.71
CA HIS A 54 6.66 -13.25 15.17
C HIS A 54 6.62 -13.10 13.65
N ASP A 55 5.70 -13.82 13.01
CA ASP A 55 5.47 -13.77 11.55
C ASP A 55 6.79 -13.77 10.73
N THR A 56 6.99 -12.78 9.87
CA THR A 56 8.14 -12.68 8.96
C THR A 56 9.46 -12.54 9.70
N SER A 57 9.46 -12.04 10.94
CA SER A 57 10.65 -11.89 11.77
C SER A 57 11.27 -13.21 12.23
N LYS A 58 10.55 -14.34 12.16
CA LYS A 58 11.12 -15.66 12.51
C LYS A 58 12.11 -16.19 11.47
N LYS A 59 12.14 -15.60 10.28
CA LYS A 59 12.90 -16.13 9.17
C LYS A 59 14.36 -15.77 9.31
N THR A 60 15.22 -16.78 9.12
CA THR A 60 16.68 -16.62 9.11
C THR A 60 17.16 -15.84 7.88
N GLU A 61 16.46 -15.96 6.76
CA GLU A 61 16.70 -15.20 5.53
C GLU A 61 15.54 -14.24 5.27
N MET A 62 15.80 -12.95 5.45
CA MET A 62 14.81 -11.91 5.20
C MET A 62 14.70 -11.64 3.70
N LYS A 63 13.49 -11.73 3.17
CA LYS A 63 13.17 -11.25 1.82
C LYS A 63 12.81 -9.77 1.88
N ASN A 64 12.94 -9.10 0.74
CA ASN A 64 12.51 -7.71 0.59
C ASN A 64 11.05 -7.52 1.04
N GLY A 65 10.82 -6.54 1.91
CA GLY A 65 9.51 -6.25 2.50
C GLY A 65 9.11 -7.09 3.70
N GLN A 66 10.00 -7.95 4.20
CA GLN A 66 9.79 -8.66 5.46
C GLN A 66 10.32 -7.83 6.62
N ARG A 67 9.58 -7.84 7.73
CA ARG A 67 10.03 -7.20 8.95
C ARG A 67 11.13 -8.05 9.60
N SER A 68 12.23 -7.40 9.97
CA SER A 68 13.29 -8.05 10.75
C SER A 68 12.89 -8.18 12.21
N HIS A 69 13.47 -9.13 12.95
CA HIS A 69 13.23 -9.21 14.38
C HIS A 69 13.67 -7.95 15.14
N ALA A 70 14.77 -7.32 14.73
CA ALA A 70 15.19 -6.04 15.31
C ALA A 70 14.15 -4.92 15.06
N SER A 71 13.57 -4.87 13.86
CA SER A 71 12.50 -3.92 13.51
C SER A 71 11.20 -4.22 14.26
N GLU A 72 10.85 -5.49 14.44
CA GLU A 72 9.72 -5.88 15.29
C GLU A 72 9.91 -5.40 16.73
N LEU A 73 11.06 -5.67 17.34
CA LEU A 73 11.38 -5.23 18.70
C LEU A 73 11.31 -3.70 18.81
N PHE A 74 11.90 -2.97 17.86
CA PHE A 74 11.83 -1.51 17.82
C PHE A 74 10.36 -1.05 17.77
N GLN A 75 9.58 -1.56 16.81
CA GLN A 75 8.22 -1.10 16.54
C GLN A 75 7.26 -1.45 17.69
N VAL A 76 7.33 -2.67 18.22
CA VAL A 76 6.53 -3.11 19.39
C VAL A 76 6.86 -2.25 20.61
N ALA A 77 8.14 -2.03 20.90
CA ALA A 77 8.57 -1.20 22.02
C ALA A 77 8.12 0.26 21.87
N ALA A 78 8.34 0.85 20.68
CA ALA A 78 7.93 2.21 20.36
C ALA A 78 6.43 2.43 20.54
N ILE A 79 5.59 1.51 20.02
CA ILE A 79 4.13 1.58 20.17
C ILE A 79 3.74 1.49 21.64
N ASN A 80 4.29 0.53 22.40
CA ASN A 80 3.99 0.39 23.82
C ASN A 80 4.36 1.64 24.63
N LEU A 81 5.52 2.24 24.36
CA LEU A 81 5.94 3.50 24.98
C LEU A 81 4.95 4.63 24.67
N ALA A 82 4.49 4.75 23.42
CA ALA A 82 3.54 5.80 23.04
C ALA A 82 2.18 5.64 23.71
N LEU A 83 1.61 4.42 23.70
CA LEU A 83 0.31 4.14 24.31
C LEU A 83 0.32 4.37 25.82
N ASN A 84 1.40 4.00 26.51
CA ASN A 84 1.52 4.11 27.97
C ASN A 84 1.99 5.47 28.48
N THR A 85 2.27 6.42 27.59
CA THR A 85 2.68 7.79 27.96
C THR A 85 1.68 8.84 27.49
N ALA A 86 0.55 8.43 26.93
CA ALA A 86 -0.53 9.34 26.55
C ALA A 86 -1.11 10.08 27.78
N PRO A 87 -1.57 11.34 27.63
CA PRO A 87 -2.20 12.08 28.72
C PRO A 87 -3.39 11.31 29.28
N GLY A 88 -3.48 11.23 30.62
CA GLY A 88 -4.54 10.49 31.30
C GLY A 88 -4.36 8.97 31.38
N MET A 89 -3.34 8.40 30.71
CA MET A 89 -3.06 6.97 30.78
C MET A 89 -2.25 6.61 32.03
N VAL A 90 -2.63 5.49 32.66
CA VAL A 90 -1.84 4.84 33.71
C VAL A 90 -0.81 3.94 33.02
N PRO A 91 0.51 4.15 33.22
CA PRO A 91 1.51 3.28 32.61
C PRO A 91 1.31 1.80 32.99
N GLY A 92 1.39 0.92 31.99
CA GLY A 92 1.13 -0.51 32.13
C GLY A 92 -0.33 -0.92 31.94
N SER A 93 -1.27 0.04 31.83
CA SER A 93 -2.69 -0.28 31.64
C SER A 93 -3.03 -0.74 30.22
N ILE A 94 -2.13 -0.56 29.26
CA ILE A 94 -2.31 -1.01 27.88
C ILE A 94 -1.03 -1.72 27.41
N ALA A 95 -1.17 -2.81 26.67
CA ALA A 95 -0.06 -3.43 25.95
C ALA A 95 -0.41 -3.67 24.49
N TYR A 96 0.42 -3.19 23.59
CA TYR A 96 0.43 -3.65 22.20
C TYR A 96 1.23 -4.95 22.12
N ARG A 97 0.69 -5.96 21.44
CA ARG A 97 1.34 -7.25 21.22
C ARG A 97 1.21 -7.68 19.77
N GLN A 98 2.26 -8.35 19.33
CA GLN A 98 2.28 -9.12 18.10
C GLN A 98 2.09 -10.59 18.49
N MET A 99 1.09 -11.27 17.93
CA MET A 99 0.79 -12.67 18.25
C MET A 99 1.15 -13.59 17.08
N ASN A 100 1.53 -14.83 17.41
CA ASN A 100 1.89 -15.86 16.42
C ASN A 100 0.70 -16.41 15.65
N LYS A 101 -0.46 -16.46 16.31
CA LYS A 101 -1.72 -16.87 15.69
C LYS A 101 -2.56 -15.62 15.58
N PRO A 102 -2.84 -15.16 14.35
CA PRO A 102 -3.86 -14.16 14.18
C PRO A 102 -5.17 -14.70 14.76
N LYS A 103 -5.93 -13.83 15.42
CA LYS A 103 -7.31 -14.16 15.78
C LYS A 103 -8.08 -14.48 14.49
N GLU A 104 -9.10 -15.33 14.58
CA GLU A 104 -10.07 -15.49 13.50
C GLU A 104 -10.61 -14.08 13.13
N GLY A 105 -10.25 -13.59 11.94
CA GLY A 105 -10.56 -12.21 11.49
C GLY A 105 -9.46 -11.16 11.63
N SER A 106 -8.27 -11.50 12.10
CA SER A 106 -7.10 -10.61 12.09
C SER A 106 -6.10 -11.13 11.06
N SER A 107 -5.64 -10.28 10.15
CA SER A 107 -4.67 -10.71 9.12
C SER A 107 -3.22 -10.72 9.62
N SER A 108 -2.91 -9.97 10.67
CA SER A 108 -1.52 -9.67 11.06
C SER A 108 -1.15 -10.07 12.48
N GLY A 109 -2.09 -10.50 13.33
CA GLY A 109 -1.82 -10.88 14.73
C GLY A 109 -1.56 -9.69 15.68
N GLU A 110 -1.83 -8.46 15.24
CA GLU A 110 -1.62 -7.23 16.01
C GLU A 110 -2.81 -6.94 16.94
N VAL A 111 -2.56 -6.85 18.24
CA VAL A 111 -3.60 -6.59 19.24
C VAL A 111 -3.17 -5.56 20.28
N VAL A 112 -4.15 -4.87 20.84
CA VAL A 112 -4.01 -4.00 22.00
C VAL A 112 -4.80 -4.61 23.15
N ILE A 113 -4.11 -4.97 24.23
CA ILE A 113 -4.72 -5.50 25.45
C ILE A 113 -4.89 -4.36 26.45
N ASP A 114 -6.13 -4.12 26.87
CA ASP A 114 -6.53 -3.13 27.86
C ASP A 114 -6.66 -3.79 29.24
N TYR A 115 -5.66 -3.59 30.09
CA TYR A 115 -5.60 -4.07 31.46
C TYR A 115 -6.33 -3.17 32.46
N SER A 116 -6.94 -2.06 32.03
CA SER A 116 -7.74 -1.23 32.93
C SER A 116 -9.09 -1.87 33.29
N GLN A 117 -9.43 -3.00 32.65
CA GLN A 117 -10.67 -3.76 32.85
C GLN A 117 -10.35 -5.15 33.41
N HIS A 118 -11.30 -5.74 34.15
CA HIS A 118 -11.19 -7.10 34.68
C HIS A 118 -12.41 -7.95 34.25
N PRO A 119 -12.23 -8.96 33.37
CA PRO A 119 -10.97 -9.39 32.76
C PRO A 119 -10.40 -8.36 31.75
N PRO A 120 -9.10 -8.42 31.41
CA PRO A 120 -8.50 -7.57 30.37
C PRO A 120 -9.24 -7.70 29.04
N VAL A 121 -9.36 -6.60 28.30
CA VAL A 121 -10.09 -6.56 27.02
C VAL A 121 -9.10 -6.44 25.87
N GLU A 122 -9.18 -7.39 24.93
CA GLU A 122 -8.42 -7.35 23.69
C GLU A 122 -9.15 -6.51 22.62
N LYS A 123 -8.42 -5.64 21.94
CA LYS A 123 -8.91 -4.79 20.85
C LYS A 123 -7.97 -4.92 19.65
N ASN A 124 -8.53 -4.76 18.45
CA ASN A 124 -7.71 -4.68 17.24
C ASN A 124 -6.84 -3.42 17.29
N PHE A 125 -5.60 -3.54 16.82
CA PHE A 125 -4.74 -2.38 16.64
C PHE A 125 -5.17 -1.58 15.40
N GLY A 126 -5.66 -0.36 15.60
CA GLY A 126 -6.14 0.51 14.51
C GLY A 126 -5.04 1.31 13.79
N GLY A 127 -3.77 1.02 14.05
CA GLY A 127 -2.64 1.83 13.61
C GLY A 127 -2.38 3.05 14.51
N LEU A 128 -1.38 3.84 14.14
CA LEU A 128 -0.95 5.02 14.89
C LEU A 128 -1.54 6.32 14.32
N GLN A 129 -1.96 7.21 15.22
CA GLN A 129 -2.31 8.59 14.89
C GLN A 129 -1.06 9.49 14.83
N VAL A 130 -1.18 10.66 14.21
CA VAL A 130 -0.08 11.62 14.02
C VAL A 130 0.57 12.02 15.36
N ASP A 131 -0.23 12.25 16.41
CA ASP A 131 0.30 12.63 17.73
C ASP A 131 1.07 11.47 18.38
N GLN A 132 0.64 10.23 18.15
CA GLN A 132 1.34 9.05 18.62
C GLN A 132 2.68 8.89 17.89
N VAL A 133 2.75 9.15 16.58
CA VAL A 133 4.02 9.14 15.82
C VAL A 133 4.99 10.20 16.34
N LEU A 134 4.52 11.43 16.57
CA LEU A 134 5.34 12.49 17.17
C LEU A 134 5.81 12.13 18.59
N ARG A 135 4.94 11.49 19.37
CA ARG A 135 5.25 11.01 20.71
C ARG A 135 6.32 9.91 20.69
N ILE A 136 6.24 8.95 19.78
CA ILE A 136 7.29 7.94 19.58
C ILE A 136 8.61 8.64 19.28
N ASN A 137 8.63 9.57 18.31
CA ASN A 137 9.86 10.29 17.98
C ASN A 137 10.43 10.99 19.22
N HIS A 138 9.59 11.70 19.98
CA HIS A 138 10.03 12.41 21.18
C HIS A 138 10.64 11.47 22.23
N ILE A 139 9.96 10.36 22.54
CA ILE A 139 10.40 9.42 23.58
C ILE A 139 11.68 8.71 23.15
N VAL A 140 11.74 8.21 21.92
CA VAL A 140 12.86 7.39 21.44
C VAL A 140 14.09 8.25 21.17
N SER A 141 13.94 9.38 20.46
CA SER A 141 15.07 10.24 20.10
C SER A 141 15.48 11.22 21.21
N GLY A 142 14.58 11.50 22.17
CA GLY A 142 14.73 12.58 23.14
C GLY A 142 14.47 13.98 22.56
N ARG A 143 14.02 14.10 21.30
CA ARG A 143 13.83 15.39 20.61
C ARG A 143 12.37 15.68 20.34
N ALA A 144 11.89 16.82 20.83
CA ALA A 144 10.54 17.31 20.55
C ALA A 144 10.46 18.02 19.19
N ASP A 145 10.83 17.31 18.12
CA ASP A 145 10.79 17.86 16.76
C ASP A 145 9.32 17.88 16.26
N LYS A 146 8.58 18.96 16.55
CA LYS A 146 7.14 19.06 16.20
C LYS A 146 6.89 19.12 14.69
N ASP A 147 7.87 19.58 13.91
CA ASP A 147 7.72 19.79 12.47
C ASP A 147 8.06 18.55 11.61
N ILE A 148 8.30 17.39 12.22
CA ILE A 148 8.76 16.21 11.47
C ILE A 148 7.64 15.50 10.74
N VAL A 149 6.40 15.54 11.24
CA VAL A 149 5.26 14.94 10.55
C VAL A 149 4.54 16.03 9.81
N LEU A 150 4.64 15.99 8.49
CA LEU A 150 3.88 16.81 7.57
C LEU A 150 2.52 16.16 7.38
N TRP A 151 1.45 16.91 7.62
CA TRP A 151 0.10 16.41 7.40
C TRP A 151 -0.81 17.49 6.82
N ARG A 152 -1.72 17.09 5.94
CA ARG A 152 -2.67 18.02 5.32
C ARG A 152 -3.69 18.42 6.38
N ALA A 153 -3.89 19.71 6.60
CA ALA A 153 -4.99 20.17 7.46
C ALA A 153 -6.32 19.68 6.89
N ASP A 154 -6.94 18.72 7.55
CA ASP A 154 -8.37 18.50 7.40
C ASP A 154 -9.12 19.56 8.23
N LYS A 155 -10.26 20.03 7.74
CA LYS A 155 -11.10 21.03 8.43
C LYS A 155 -11.68 20.51 9.75
N HIS A 156 -11.42 19.25 10.11
CA HIS A 156 -12.12 18.53 11.17
C HIS A 156 -11.28 18.15 12.39
N ASP A 157 -9.96 18.36 12.41
CA ASP A 157 -9.16 18.24 13.66
C ASP A 157 -8.60 19.61 14.06
N PRO A 158 -9.16 20.27 15.09
CA PRO A 158 -8.66 21.56 15.57
C PRO A 158 -7.30 21.45 16.29
N ARG A 159 -6.77 20.24 16.49
CA ARG A 159 -5.49 20.04 17.17
C ARG A 159 -4.35 20.23 16.17
N GLU A 160 -3.55 21.27 16.36
CA GLU A 160 -2.29 21.51 15.63
C GLU A 160 -1.24 20.45 16.01
N ILE A 161 -1.41 19.23 15.49
CA ILE A 161 -0.51 18.12 15.69
C ILE A 161 0.37 18.00 14.44
N GLY A 162 1.67 18.23 14.59
CA GLY A 162 2.63 18.17 13.48
C GLY A 162 2.70 19.47 12.67
N LYS A 163 3.40 19.43 11.53
CA LYS A 163 3.46 20.55 10.57
C LYS A 163 2.32 20.43 9.57
N VAL A 164 1.34 21.31 9.73
CA VAL A 164 0.22 21.42 8.80
C VAL A 164 0.66 22.08 7.48
N PHE A 165 0.12 21.60 6.36
CA PHE A 165 0.12 22.32 5.08
C PHE A 165 -1.28 22.34 4.45
N THR A 166 -1.54 23.35 3.61
CA THR A 166 -2.82 23.59 2.95
C THR A 166 -2.80 23.48 1.43
N ASP A 167 -1.63 23.60 0.83
CA ASP A 167 -1.47 23.48 -0.61
C ASP A 167 -0.09 22.89 -0.98
N GLU A 168 0.11 22.73 -2.28
CA GLU A 168 1.34 22.20 -2.85
C GLU A 168 2.56 23.06 -2.53
N THR A 169 2.41 24.39 -2.49
CA THR A 169 3.49 25.34 -2.22
C THR A 169 3.93 25.27 -0.76
N GLU A 170 2.99 25.14 0.18
CA GLU A 170 3.30 24.96 1.59
C GLU A 170 3.98 23.61 1.87
N LEU A 171 3.53 22.54 1.20
CA LEU A 171 4.19 21.23 1.27
C LEU A 171 5.64 21.32 0.75
N GLU A 172 5.84 21.92 -0.42
CA GLU A 172 7.17 22.12 -0.99
C GLU A 172 8.06 22.91 -0.02
N LYS A 173 7.57 24.05 0.47
CA LYS A 173 8.32 24.92 1.38
C LYS A 173 8.70 24.17 2.66
N ALA A 174 7.84 23.32 3.20
CA ALA A 174 8.13 22.52 4.38
C ALA A 174 9.29 21.53 4.12
N ILE A 175 9.23 20.79 3.01
CA ILE A 175 10.26 19.80 2.65
C ILE A 175 11.61 20.49 2.36
N VAL A 176 11.58 21.59 1.60
CA VAL A 176 12.78 22.38 1.27
C VAL A 176 13.43 22.97 2.53
N SER A 177 12.61 23.48 3.45
CA SER A 177 13.09 23.99 4.73
C SER A 177 13.72 22.86 5.57
N ALA A 178 13.11 21.67 5.57
CA ALA A 178 13.67 20.52 6.25
C ALA A 178 15.03 20.10 5.67
N LYS A 179 15.19 20.09 4.34
CA LYS A 179 16.49 19.83 3.69
C LYS A 179 17.52 20.90 4.08
N LYS A 180 17.17 22.18 3.95
CA LYS A 180 18.05 23.31 4.27
C LYS A 180 18.53 23.28 5.72
N ASN A 181 17.66 22.89 6.64
CA ASN A 181 17.96 22.84 8.07
C ASN A 181 18.62 21.52 8.52
N GLY A 182 18.90 20.60 7.58
CA GLY A 182 19.46 19.29 7.91
C GLY A 182 18.52 18.46 8.79
N SER A 183 17.20 18.60 8.61
CA SER A 183 16.16 17.95 9.40
C SER A 183 15.51 16.76 8.70
N LEU A 184 15.90 16.42 7.47
CA LEU A 184 15.49 15.18 6.80
C LEU A 184 16.01 13.92 7.55
N PRO A 185 15.31 12.78 7.45
CA PRO A 185 14.05 12.57 6.72
C PRO A 185 12.83 13.14 7.45
N VAL A 186 11.89 13.78 6.74
CA VAL A 186 10.59 14.16 7.32
C VAL A 186 9.53 13.11 6.98
N ILE A 187 8.55 12.95 7.85
CA ILE A 187 7.47 11.98 7.72
C ILE A 187 6.29 12.68 7.03
N LEU A 188 5.71 12.08 6.00
CA LEU A 188 4.49 12.58 5.36
C LEU A 188 3.36 11.58 5.55
N PHE A 189 2.19 12.08 5.95
CA PHE A 189 0.96 11.29 6.00
C PHE A 189 0.25 11.32 4.64
N VAL A 190 0.00 10.15 4.07
CA VAL A 190 -0.46 9.96 2.69
C VAL A 190 -1.55 8.90 2.60
N HIS A 191 -2.34 8.97 1.54
CA HIS A 191 -3.36 7.96 1.25
C HIS A 191 -2.89 7.04 0.13
N THR A 192 -2.75 5.74 0.43
CA THR A 192 -2.23 4.74 -0.52
C THR A 192 -3.19 4.42 -1.65
N GLY A 193 -4.42 4.94 -1.61
CA GLY A 193 -5.37 4.89 -2.71
C GLY A 193 -5.02 5.85 -3.86
N ASN A 194 -4.07 6.77 -3.65
CA ASN A 194 -3.69 7.80 -4.62
C ASN A 194 -2.35 7.45 -5.28
N GLU A 195 -2.16 7.86 -6.53
CA GLU A 195 -0.84 7.78 -7.18
C GLU A 195 0.16 8.71 -6.49
N PRO A 196 1.46 8.39 -6.50
CA PRO A 196 2.07 7.19 -7.08
C PRO A 196 2.04 5.96 -6.15
N LEU A 197 1.59 6.12 -4.90
CA LEU A 197 1.67 5.07 -3.88
C LEU A 197 0.67 3.93 -4.08
N TRP A 198 -0.33 4.15 -4.93
CA TRP A 198 -1.34 3.16 -5.26
C TRP A 198 -0.76 1.89 -5.88
N LYS A 199 0.22 2.06 -6.78
CA LYS A 199 0.91 0.93 -7.40
C LYS A 199 1.81 0.19 -6.40
N ASP A 200 2.30 0.89 -5.39
CA ASP A 200 3.33 0.44 -4.46
C ASP A 200 2.76 -0.28 -3.24
N SER A 201 1.54 0.06 -2.81
CA SER A 201 1.02 -0.46 -1.54
C SER A 201 0.70 -1.97 -1.58
N PRO A 202 1.13 -2.76 -0.57
CA PRO A 202 0.76 -4.19 -0.47
C PRO A 202 -0.72 -4.39 -0.18
N ILE A 203 -1.33 -3.46 0.55
CA ILE A 203 -2.73 -3.54 1.00
C ILE A 203 -3.73 -3.23 -0.12
N ASN A 204 -3.26 -2.76 -1.28
CA ASN A 204 -4.10 -2.49 -2.45
C ASN A 204 -4.44 -3.76 -3.26
N ILE A 205 -4.21 -4.95 -2.71
CA ILE A 205 -4.48 -6.22 -3.38
C ILE A 205 -5.97 -6.49 -3.57
N ASP A 206 -6.84 -5.99 -2.68
CA ASP A 206 -8.27 -6.29 -2.71
C ASP A 206 -9.09 -5.01 -2.94
N GLY A 207 -9.37 -4.70 -4.22
CA GLY A 207 -10.21 -3.57 -4.60
C GLY A 207 -9.53 -2.21 -4.54
N GLY A 208 -8.20 -2.14 -4.37
CA GLY A 208 -7.39 -0.96 -4.69
C GLY A 208 -7.78 0.37 -4.04
N LYS A 209 -8.58 0.38 -2.97
CA LYS A 209 -9.07 1.60 -2.32
C LYS A 209 -8.00 2.29 -1.48
N GLY A 210 -7.04 1.53 -0.96
CA GLY A 210 -5.98 2.03 -0.09
C GLY A 210 -6.43 2.41 1.31
N ALA A 211 -5.47 2.87 2.09
CA ALA A 211 -5.62 3.33 3.46
C ALA A 211 -4.66 4.50 3.71
N TRP A 212 -4.77 5.12 4.87
CA TRP A 212 -3.77 6.09 5.29
C TRP A 212 -2.46 5.40 5.70
N HIS A 213 -1.34 6.03 5.38
CA HIS A 213 0.00 5.51 5.59
C HIS A 213 1.00 6.63 5.89
N PHE A 214 2.12 6.27 6.50
CA PHE A 214 3.23 7.19 6.71
C PHE A 214 4.40 6.80 5.83
N ILE A 215 5.04 7.78 5.21
CA ILE A 215 6.28 7.60 4.43
C ILE A 215 7.36 8.56 4.92
N ASN A 216 8.63 8.24 4.66
CA ASN A 216 9.74 9.16 4.88
C ASN A 216 10.13 9.84 3.56
N ILE A 217 10.20 11.16 3.57
CA ILE A 217 10.85 11.96 2.54
C ILE A 217 12.31 12.10 2.93
N THR A 218 13.20 11.46 2.17
CA THR A 218 14.63 11.35 2.50
C THR A 218 15.48 12.38 1.77
N ASP A 219 15.02 12.86 0.62
CA ASP A 219 15.68 13.94 -0.12
C ASP A 219 14.70 14.72 -1.01
N ILE A 220 15.12 15.89 -1.49
CA ILE A 220 14.45 16.68 -2.53
C ILE A 220 15.50 17.28 -3.48
N ASP A 221 15.31 17.12 -4.78
CA ASP A 221 16.20 17.71 -5.78
C ASP A 221 15.97 19.23 -5.98
N ASN A 222 16.89 19.86 -6.71
CA ASN A 222 16.75 21.28 -7.11
C ASN A 222 16.14 21.43 -8.51
N GLY A 223 15.59 20.36 -9.09
CA GLY A 223 15.06 20.35 -10.45
C GLY A 223 13.75 21.13 -10.58
N LEU A 224 13.33 21.40 -11.82
CA LEU A 224 12.01 21.92 -12.13
C LEU A 224 11.35 21.01 -13.18
N PRO A 225 10.29 20.26 -12.83
CA PRO A 225 9.64 20.19 -11.51
C PRO A 225 10.53 19.51 -10.46
N ARG A 226 10.44 19.95 -9.19
CA ARG A 226 11.16 19.33 -8.08
C ARG A 226 10.63 17.93 -7.82
N ARG A 227 11.54 17.02 -7.47
CA ARG A 227 11.22 15.65 -7.10
C ARG A 227 11.80 15.28 -5.74
N VAL A 228 11.10 14.39 -5.06
CA VAL A 228 11.50 13.87 -3.75
C VAL A 228 11.90 12.39 -3.83
N SER A 229 12.87 12.03 -3.00
CA SER A 229 13.17 10.63 -2.69
C SER A 229 12.32 10.19 -1.50
N VAL A 230 11.73 9.01 -1.60
CA VAL A 230 10.78 8.48 -0.61
C VAL A 230 11.20 7.08 -0.18
N ASP A 231 11.16 6.84 1.13
CA ASP A 231 11.18 5.50 1.73
C ASP A 231 9.78 5.16 2.22
N SER A 232 9.19 4.14 1.61
CA SER A 232 7.79 3.75 1.81
C SER A 232 7.58 2.85 3.02
N THR A 233 8.66 2.28 3.58
CA THR A 233 8.67 1.23 4.61
C THR A 233 7.94 -0.06 4.26
N TRP A 234 7.57 -0.27 3.00
CA TRP A 234 6.97 -1.52 2.54
C TRP A 234 8.02 -2.51 2.02
N TRP A 235 8.88 -2.06 1.10
CA TRP A 235 9.99 -2.81 0.52
C TRP A 235 10.81 -1.91 -0.41
N LYS A 236 12.02 -2.36 -0.80
CA LYS A 236 12.95 -1.58 -1.65
C LYS A 236 12.33 -1.03 -2.94
N ASN A 237 11.60 -1.86 -3.70
CA ASN A 237 10.95 -1.47 -4.96
C ASN A 237 9.71 -0.55 -4.82
N ALA A 238 9.27 -0.25 -3.59
CA ALA A 238 8.21 0.73 -3.33
C ALA A 238 8.80 2.09 -2.94
N ASP A 239 10.12 2.16 -2.75
CA ASP A 239 10.83 3.41 -2.57
C ASP A 239 10.98 4.11 -3.91
N HIS A 240 11.16 5.43 -3.88
CA HIS A 240 11.32 6.26 -5.09
C HIS A 240 12.53 7.16 -4.95
N GLY A 241 13.16 7.50 -6.07
CA GLY A 241 14.28 8.44 -6.09
C GLY A 241 15.55 7.91 -5.42
N LYS A 242 15.74 6.60 -5.32
CA LYS A 242 16.99 5.95 -4.87
C LYS A 242 17.78 5.49 -6.10
N GLU A 243 19.11 5.47 -6.03
CA GLU A 243 19.98 4.77 -7.01
C GLU A 243 19.74 5.11 -8.50
N GLY A 244 19.47 6.38 -8.83
CA GLY A 244 19.25 6.82 -10.22
C GLY A 244 17.81 6.63 -10.74
N GLU A 245 16.90 6.16 -9.90
CA GLU A 245 15.47 6.14 -10.19
C GLU A 245 14.87 7.57 -10.12
N GLU A 246 13.79 7.79 -10.88
CA GLU A 246 13.06 9.04 -10.81
C GLU A 246 12.35 9.19 -9.46
N GLY A 247 12.55 10.33 -8.79
CA GLY A 247 11.78 10.71 -7.60
C GLY A 247 10.33 11.08 -7.92
N ILE A 248 9.51 11.22 -6.88
CA ILE A 248 8.10 11.63 -6.99
C ILE A 248 8.02 13.15 -7.11
N THR A 249 7.24 13.68 -8.05
CA THR A 249 7.04 15.14 -8.15
C THR A 249 6.30 15.69 -6.93
N ILE A 250 6.59 16.93 -6.53
CA ILE A 250 5.85 17.57 -5.42
C ILE A 250 4.34 17.61 -5.68
N SER A 251 3.93 17.85 -6.93
CA SER A 251 2.53 17.85 -7.34
C SER A 251 1.84 16.49 -7.14
N ASP A 252 2.53 15.39 -7.42
CA ASP A 252 1.97 14.04 -7.23
C ASP A 252 1.98 13.66 -5.75
N LEU A 253 3.03 14.04 -5.02
CA LEU A 253 3.12 13.84 -3.57
C LEU A 253 2.02 14.61 -2.82
N TYR A 254 1.72 15.84 -3.24
CA TYR A 254 0.61 16.63 -2.72
C TYR A 254 -0.72 15.90 -2.95
N VAL A 255 -0.99 15.42 -4.17
CA VAL A 255 -2.20 14.64 -4.45
C VAL A 255 -2.25 13.35 -3.62
N ALA A 256 -1.12 12.68 -3.41
CA ALA A 256 -1.04 11.50 -2.56
C ALA A 256 -1.43 11.79 -1.10
N SER A 257 -1.23 13.02 -0.62
CA SER A 257 -1.61 13.45 0.74
C SER A 257 -3.10 13.82 0.91
N LEU A 258 -3.86 13.91 -0.18
CA LEU A 258 -5.28 14.27 -0.15
C LEU A 258 -6.18 13.08 0.17
N SER A 259 -7.37 13.33 0.70
CA SER A 259 -8.40 12.29 0.72
C SER A 259 -8.76 11.85 -0.71
N PRO A 260 -9.27 10.63 -0.93
CA PRO A 260 -9.62 10.15 -2.26
C PRO A 260 -10.50 11.10 -3.08
N LYS A 261 -11.50 11.74 -2.43
CA LYS A 261 -12.41 12.69 -3.09
C LYS A 261 -11.72 14.00 -3.46
N GLU A 262 -10.80 14.48 -2.64
CA GLU A 262 -10.03 15.70 -2.94
C GLU A 262 -8.98 15.45 -4.01
N ALA A 263 -8.31 14.29 -3.97
CA ALA A 263 -7.41 13.84 -5.02
C ALA A 263 -8.13 13.73 -6.36
N GLU A 264 -9.35 13.16 -6.40
CA GLU A 264 -10.17 13.13 -7.61
C GLU A 264 -10.45 14.53 -8.14
N LYS A 265 -10.90 15.46 -7.29
CA LYS A 265 -11.16 16.85 -7.71
C LYS A 265 -9.91 17.55 -8.25
N ALA A 266 -8.77 17.34 -7.59
CA ALA A 266 -7.50 17.90 -8.03
C ALA A 266 -7.10 17.37 -9.41
N LEU A 267 -7.21 16.05 -9.62
CA LEU A 267 -6.92 15.42 -10.92
C LEU A 267 -7.92 15.85 -12.00
N SER A 268 -9.22 15.86 -11.70
CA SER A 268 -10.27 16.35 -12.62
C SER A 268 -10.02 17.79 -13.06
N LYS A 269 -9.62 18.68 -12.14
CA LYS A 269 -9.25 20.07 -12.47
C LYS A 269 -8.01 20.12 -13.37
N ARG A 270 -6.98 19.32 -13.09
CA ARG A 270 -5.77 19.22 -13.93
C ARG A 270 -6.12 18.74 -15.34
N GLU A 271 -6.99 17.75 -15.48
CA GLU A 271 -7.44 17.25 -16.79
C GLU A 271 -8.31 18.27 -17.53
N GLN A 272 -9.20 19.00 -16.84
CA GLN A 272 -9.96 20.10 -17.45
C GLN A 272 -9.06 21.21 -18.00
N GLN A 273 -8.01 21.57 -17.26
CA GLN A 273 -7.02 22.56 -17.69
C GLN A 273 -6.14 22.05 -18.85
N ARG A 274 -6.14 20.75 -19.14
CA ARG A 274 -5.42 20.13 -20.25
C ARG A 274 -6.22 20.02 -21.53
N PHE A 275 -7.50 20.41 -21.58
CA PHE A 275 -8.31 20.27 -22.80
C PHE A 275 -7.71 20.98 -24.04
N ASP A 276 -6.82 21.95 -23.85
CA ASP A 276 -6.08 22.62 -24.94
C ASP A 276 -4.78 21.87 -25.35
N ALA A 277 -4.44 20.76 -24.69
CA ALA A 277 -3.22 19.97 -24.87
C ALA A 277 -3.50 18.53 -25.33
N VAL A 278 -2.46 17.87 -25.85
CA VAL A 278 -2.50 16.47 -26.31
C VAL A 278 -3.07 15.54 -25.21
N SER A 279 -4.13 14.80 -25.55
CA SER A 279 -4.75 13.77 -24.69
C SER A 279 -3.69 12.77 -24.20
N ASN A 280 -3.79 12.34 -22.94
CA ASN A 280 -2.88 11.34 -22.37
C ASN A 280 -3.71 10.25 -21.69
N THR A 281 -3.79 9.10 -22.36
CA THR A 281 -4.65 7.98 -21.95
C THR A 281 -4.29 7.48 -20.55
N GLY A 282 -3.00 7.46 -20.20
CA GLY A 282 -2.53 7.02 -18.89
C GLY A 282 -3.11 7.86 -17.76
N LYS A 283 -3.16 9.18 -17.94
CA LYS A 283 -3.77 10.11 -16.97
C LYS A 283 -5.29 9.96 -16.91
N ASP A 284 -5.95 9.73 -18.05
CA ASP A 284 -7.39 9.46 -18.09
C ASP A 284 -7.75 8.17 -17.31
N ILE A 285 -6.95 7.11 -17.48
CA ILE A 285 -7.07 5.87 -16.71
C ILE A 285 -6.90 6.14 -15.21
N SER A 286 -5.85 6.87 -14.81
CA SER A 286 -5.61 7.22 -13.41
C SER A 286 -6.76 8.03 -12.81
N LEU A 287 -7.38 8.93 -13.58
CA LEU A 287 -8.54 9.71 -13.14
C LEU A 287 -9.79 8.84 -12.95
N VAL A 288 -10.13 7.99 -13.91
CA VAL A 288 -11.27 7.07 -13.78
C VAL A 288 -11.07 6.12 -12.59
N ARG A 289 -9.86 5.60 -12.41
CA ARG A 289 -9.49 4.82 -11.22
C ARG A 289 -9.69 5.64 -9.94
N GLN A 290 -9.24 6.89 -9.91
CA GLN A 290 -9.40 7.74 -8.73
C GLN A 290 -10.89 8.00 -8.40
N LYS A 291 -11.76 8.13 -9.40
CA LYS A 291 -13.22 8.22 -9.18
C LYS A 291 -13.78 6.98 -8.48
N TRP A 292 -13.27 5.80 -8.81
CA TRP A 292 -13.65 4.55 -8.14
C TRP A 292 -13.13 4.49 -6.70
N VAL A 293 -11.87 4.84 -6.47
CA VAL A 293 -11.28 4.93 -5.12
C VAL A 293 -12.03 5.94 -4.25
N ALA A 294 -12.47 7.06 -4.83
CA ALA A 294 -13.29 8.08 -4.18
C ALA A 294 -14.75 7.66 -3.94
N GLY A 295 -15.17 6.49 -4.42
CA GLY A 295 -16.55 5.98 -4.33
C GLY A 295 -17.56 6.74 -5.19
N LEU A 296 -17.09 7.48 -6.21
CA LEU A 296 -17.95 8.22 -7.14
C LEU A 296 -18.49 7.33 -8.26
N ILE A 297 -17.79 6.23 -8.56
CA ILE A 297 -18.25 5.18 -9.47
C ILE A 297 -18.07 3.81 -8.80
N ASN A 298 -18.91 2.85 -9.17
CA ASN A 298 -18.78 1.45 -8.72
C ASN A 298 -17.86 0.64 -9.66
N SER A 299 -17.63 -0.64 -9.36
CA SER A 299 -16.72 -1.49 -10.13
C SER A 299 -17.18 -1.75 -11.56
N ASP A 300 -18.48 -1.86 -11.82
CA ASP A 300 -19.02 -2.04 -13.17
C ASP A 300 -18.84 -0.76 -14.02
N GLN A 301 -19.02 0.41 -13.41
CA GLN A 301 -18.76 1.69 -14.05
C GLN A 301 -17.26 1.90 -14.32
N LEU A 302 -16.38 1.47 -13.40
CA LEU A 302 -14.94 1.49 -13.61
C LEU A 302 -14.54 0.60 -14.79
N GLU A 303 -14.98 -0.66 -14.80
CA GLU A 303 -14.75 -1.61 -15.90
C GLU A 303 -15.19 -1.03 -17.25
N LYS A 304 -16.42 -0.52 -17.31
CA LYS A 304 -16.98 0.09 -18.53
C LYS A 304 -16.12 1.28 -19.00
N SER A 305 -15.79 2.19 -18.09
CA SER A 305 -15.00 3.39 -18.40
C SER A 305 -13.59 3.04 -18.88
N LEU A 306 -12.93 2.05 -18.26
CA LEU A 306 -11.62 1.57 -18.71
C LEU A 306 -11.69 0.94 -20.10
N GLY A 307 -12.72 0.14 -20.38
CA GLY A 307 -12.93 -0.45 -21.70
C GLY A 307 -13.21 0.57 -22.80
N GLU A 308 -13.97 1.62 -22.50
CA GLU A 308 -14.22 2.75 -23.42
C GLU A 308 -12.95 3.57 -23.67
N LEU A 309 -12.18 3.87 -22.61
CA LEU A 309 -10.89 4.55 -22.75
C LEU A 309 -9.90 3.74 -23.60
N ALA A 310 -9.83 2.42 -23.40
CA ALA A 310 -8.99 1.54 -24.20
C ALA A 310 -9.38 1.59 -25.70
N GLU A 311 -10.67 1.50 -26.01
CA GLU A 311 -11.17 1.55 -27.39
C GLU A 311 -10.88 2.88 -28.09
N ASN A 312 -11.18 3.98 -27.40
CA ASN A 312 -10.95 5.33 -27.91
C ASN A 312 -9.46 5.59 -28.13
N SER A 313 -8.62 5.12 -27.20
CA SER A 313 -7.15 5.27 -27.29
C SER A 313 -6.58 4.46 -28.44
N LYS A 314 -7.06 3.23 -28.66
CA LYS A 314 -6.64 2.41 -29.82
C LYS A 314 -6.92 3.15 -31.12
N THR A 315 -8.13 3.69 -31.23
CA THR A 315 -8.60 4.42 -32.41
C THR A 315 -7.74 5.67 -32.64
N ARG A 316 -7.43 6.42 -31.57
CA ARG A 316 -6.54 7.59 -31.62
C ARG A 316 -5.13 7.20 -32.07
N TRP A 317 -4.50 6.22 -31.42
CA TRP A 317 -3.15 5.78 -31.75
C TRP A 317 -3.01 5.26 -33.18
N ASN A 318 -4.01 4.53 -33.70
CA ASN A 318 -4.01 4.10 -35.10
C ASN A 318 -4.02 5.30 -36.06
N LYS A 319 -4.84 6.33 -35.78
CA LYS A 319 -4.87 7.55 -36.58
C LYS A 319 -3.54 8.32 -36.51
N GLU A 320 -2.99 8.46 -35.31
CA GLU A 320 -1.69 9.13 -35.09
C GLU A 320 -0.54 8.37 -35.76
N ALA A 321 -0.57 7.03 -35.74
CA ALA A 321 0.41 6.19 -36.43
C ALA A 321 0.36 6.35 -37.95
N ILE A 322 -0.85 6.36 -38.54
CA ILE A 322 -1.05 6.63 -39.98
C ILE A 322 -0.54 8.04 -40.34
N ALA A 323 -0.76 9.01 -39.46
CA ALA A 323 -0.30 10.39 -39.65
C ALA A 323 1.20 10.60 -39.34
N GLY A 324 1.92 9.58 -38.85
CA GLY A 324 3.34 9.69 -38.51
C GLY A 324 3.64 10.54 -37.26
N ILE A 325 2.65 10.77 -36.40
CA ILE A 325 2.74 11.60 -35.18
C ILE A 325 2.50 10.81 -33.88
N GLY A 326 2.46 9.47 -33.97
CA GLY A 326 2.19 8.61 -32.82
C GLY A 326 3.27 8.66 -31.74
N ASP A 327 2.85 8.79 -30.48
CA ASP A 327 3.73 8.67 -29.31
C ASP A 327 3.70 7.23 -28.77
N ARG A 328 4.65 6.42 -29.24
CA ARG A 328 4.80 5.03 -28.78
C ARG A 328 5.11 4.92 -27.28
N ASN A 329 5.78 5.92 -26.70
CA ASN A 329 6.09 5.90 -25.27
C ASN A 329 4.85 6.13 -24.43
N GLU A 330 3.97 7.04 -24.85
CA GLU A 330 2.65 7.23 -24.23
C GLU A 330 1.82 5.95 -24.34
N GLN A 331 1.76 5.33 -25.52
CA GLN A 331 1.03 4.07 -25.72
C GLN A 331 1.49 2.96 -24.76
N VAL A 332 2.81 2.71 -24.67
CA VAL A 332 3.37 1.67 -23.79
C VAL A 332 3.06 1.96 -22.31
N LYS A 333 3.23 3.22 -21.89
CA LYS A 333 2.91 3.63 -20.51
C LYS A 333 1.42 3.48 -20.21
N SER A 334 0.55 3.90 -21.11
CA SER A 334 -0.90 3.84 -20.97
C SER A 334 -1.42 2.40 -20.92
N ILE A 335 -0.89 1.50 -21.75
CA ILE A 335 -1.22 0.07 -21.67
C ILE A 335 -0.79 -0.52 -20.32
N LYS A 336 0.42 -0.18 -19.84
CA LYS A 336 0.88 -0.62 -18.52
C LYS A 336 -0.05 -0.13 -17.41
N THR A 337 -0.41 1.15 -17.40
CA THR A 337 -1.35 1.72 -16.42
C THR A 337 -2.73 1.06 -16.50
N LEU A 338 -3.21 0.76 -17.72
CA LEU A 338 -4.47 0.04 -17.93
C LEU A 338 -4.41 -1.36 -17.30
N MET A 339 -3.33 -2.12 -17.55
CA MET A 339 -3.17 -3.46 -16.97
C MET A 339 -3.07 -3.41 -15.45
N GLU A 340 -2.42 -2.39 -14.88
CA GLU A 340 -2.37 -2.17 -13.42
C GLU A 340 -3.74 -1.86 -12.83
N ALA A 341 -4.61 -1.16 -13.56
CA ALA A 341 -6.01 -0.91 -13.19
C ALA A 341 -6.87 -2.18 -13.27
N VAL A 342 -6.74 -2.93 -14.38
CA VAL A 342 -7.43 -4.23 -14.57
C VAL A 342 -7.04 -5.21 -13.46
N ASP A 343 -5.75 -5.26 -13.11
CA ASP A 343 -5.21 -6.17 -12.09
C ASP A 343 -5.85 -5.99 -10.70
N ARG A 344 -6.45 -4.82 -10.42
CA ARG A 344 -7.05 -4.50 -9.12
C ARG A 344 -8.58 -4.45 -9.14
N LEU A 345 -9.21 -4.73 -10.28
CA LEU A 345 -10.66 -4.91 -10.34
C LEU A 345 -11.09 -6.15 -9.54
N PRO A 346 -12.33 -6.16 -8.99
CA PRO A 346 -12.94 -7.40 -8.52
C PRO A 346 -12.89 -8.47 -9.61
N SER A 347 -12.70 -9.73 -9.24
CA SER A 347 -12.43 -10.83 -10.17
C SER A 347 -13.42 -10.93 -11.32
N GLU A 348 -14.72 -10.73 -11.06
CA GLU A 348 -15.75 -10.72 -12.09
C GLU A 348 -15.52 -9.63 -13.15
N ASN A 349 -15.33 -8.39 -12.70
CA ASN A 349 -15.06 -7.24 -13.56
C ASN A 349 -13.73 -7.38 -14.32
N LYS A 350 -12.71 -7.92 -13.63
CA LYS A 350 -11.38 -8.20 -14.19
C LYS A 350 -11.50 -9.15 -15.37
N ILE A 351 -12.22 -10.27 -15.21
CA ILE A 351 -12.41 -11.28 -16.27
C ILE A 351 -13.13 -10.68 -17.48
N ARG A 352 -14.20 -9.90 -17.28
CA ARG A 352 -14.91 -9.24 -18.39
C ARG A 352 -14.04 -8.24 -19.12
N LEU A 353 -13.25 -7.44 -18.40
CA LEU A 353 -12.37 -6.47 -19.04
C LEU A 353 -11.22 -7.14 -19.78
N LEU A 354 -10.64 -8.22 -19.24
CA LEU A 354 -9.62 -9.02 -19.93
C LEU A 354 -10.13 -9.54 -21.28
N ASP A 355 -11.37 -10.04 -21.31
CA ASP A 355 -12.04 -10.52 -22.53
C ASP A 355 -12.18 -9.40 -23.56
N LYS A 356 -12.74 -8.27 -23.14
CA LYS A 356 -12.87 -7.07 -23.99
C LYS A 356 -11.52 -6.59 -24.53
N LEU A 357 -10.46 -6.64 -23.72
CA LEU A 357 -9.12 -6.23 -24.14
C LEU A 357 -8.48 -7.23 -25.11
N CYS A 358 -8.75 -8.53 -24.96
CA CYS A 358 -8.35 -9.56 -25.92
C CYS A 358 -9.03 -9.35 -27.27
N ASP A 359 -10.35 -9.13 -27.29
CA ASP A 359 -11.13 -8.83 -28.49
C ASP A 359 -10.65 -7.56 -29.20
N GLN A 360 -10.28 -6.55 -28.40
CA GLN A 360 -9.68 -5.32 -28.89
C GLN A 360 -8.21 -5.48 -29.29
N GLY A 361 -7.62 -6.67 -29.23
CA GLY A 361 -6.23 -6.94 -29.61
C GLY A 361 -5.19 -6.22 -28.76
N TYR A 362 -5.54 -5.84 -27.53
CA TYR A 362 -4.60 -5.32 -26.53
C TYR A 362 -3.83 -6.41 -25.83
N LEU A 363 -4.43 -7.60 -25.74
CA LEU A 363 -3.82 -8.78 -25.16
C LEU A 363 -3.63 -9.82 -26.24
N ARG A 364 -2.46 -10.44 -26.25
CA ARG A 364 -2.30 -11.71 -26.96
C ARG A 364 -3.08 -12.81 -26.24
N LEU A 365 -3.38 -13.88 -26.96
CA LEU A 365 -4.15 -15.00 -26.40
C LEU A 365 -3.45 -15.66 -25.19
N ASP A 366 -2.13 -15.74 -25.20
CA ASP A 366 -1.33 -16.24 -24.08
C ASP A 366 -1.38 -15.30 -22.87
N GLU A 367 -1.34 -13.98 -23.09
CA GLU A 367 -1.52 -12.98 -22.03
C GLU A 367 -2.92 -13.00 -21.44
N TYR A 368 -3.95 -13.18 -22.27
CA TYR A 368 -5.34 -13.37 -21.83
C TYR A 368 -5.48 -14.62 -20.96
N GLN A 369 -4.96 -15.77 -21.42
CA GLN A 369 -4.95 -17.01 -20.66
C GLN A 369 -4.21 -16.86 -19.33
N ALA A 370 -3.05 -16.20 -19.32
CA ALA A 370 -2.34 -15.85 -18.09
C ALA A 370 -3.18 -15.00 -17.15
N GLY A 371 -3.91 -14.00 -17.67
CA GLY A 371 -4.85 -13.19 -16.90
C GLY A 371 -6.00 -13.99 -16.28
N LEU A 372 -6.55 -14.96 -17.01
CA LEU A 372 -7.56 -15.89 -16.49
C LEU A 372 -7.02 -16.80 -15.37
N ILE A 373 -5.82 -17.38 -15.57
CA ILE A 373 -5.15 -18.23 -14.57
C ILE A 373 -4.87 -17.41 -13.30
N ALA A 374 -4.31 -16.21 -13.45
CA ALA A 374 -4.07 -15.25 -12.37
C ALA A 374 -5.34 -14.95 -11.58
N SER A 375 -6.44 -14.64 -12.27
CA SER A 375 -7.72 -14.31 -11.66
C SER A 375 -8.31 -15.50 -10.89
N ALA A 376 -8.20 -16.72 -11.41
CA ALA A 376 -8.67 -17.93 -10.74
C ALA A 376 -7.86 -18.27 -9.48
N ILE A 377 -6.53 -18.12 -9.54
CA ILE A 377 -5.65 -18.33 -8.37
C ILE A 377 -5.95 -17.27 -7.30
N GLU A 378 -6.11 -16.02 -7.71
CA GLU A 378 -6.45 -14.91 -6.82
C GLU A 378 -7.80 -15.11 -6.14
N LEU A 379 -8.84 -15.47 -6.89
CA LEU A 379 -10.17 -15.78 -6.37
C LEU A 379 -10.11 -16.89 -5.31
N ASN A 380 -9.44 -18.00 -5.61
CA ASN A 380 -9.28 -19.11 -4.65
C ASN A 380 -8.52 -18.68 -3.39
N ALA A 381 -7.48 -17.86 -3.53
CA ALA A 381 -6.71 -17.36 -2.41
C ALA A 381 -7.53 -16.39 -1.53
N GLN A 382 -8.32 -15.50 -2.14
CA GLN A 382 -9.17 -14.54 -1.45
C GLN A 382 -10.29 -15.24 -0.68
N LYS A 383 -10.95 -16.24 -1.29
CA LYS A 383 -11.96 -17.07 -0.61
C LYS A 383 -11.40 -17.69 0.66
N LYS A 384 -10.20 -18.27 0.58
CA LYS A 384 -9.54 -18.88 1.75
C LYS A 384 -9.25 -17.87 2.87
N VAL A 385 -8.81 -16.66 2.51
CA VAL A 385 -8.54 -15.59 3.49
C VAL A 385 -9.85 -15.16 4.15
N MET A 386 -10.89 -14.82 3.37
CA MET A 386 -12.18 -14.40 3.91
C MET A 386 -12.84 -15.47 4.79
N VAL A 387 -12.69 -16.76 4.45
CA VAL A 387 -13.19 -17.85 5.30
C VAL A 387 -12.40 -17.91 6.62
N ALA A 388 -11.07 -17.81 6.58
CA ALA A 388 -10.24 -17.79 7.78
C ALA A 388 -10.49 -16.55 8.66
N ASP A 389 -10.87 -15.44 8.03
CA ASP A 389 -11.14 -14.18 8.70
C ASP A 389 -12.59 -14.07 9.22
N GLY A 390 -13.45 -15.06 8.96
CA GLY A 390 -14.87 -14.98 9.29
C GLY A 390 -15.66 -13.93 8.48
N ASP A 391 -15.03 -13.32 7.48
CA ASP A 391 -15.60 -12.30 6.59
C ASP A 391 -16.41 -12.90 5.42
N PHE A 392 -16.35 -14.21 5.23
CA PHE A 392 -17.10 -14.93 4.19
C PHE A 392 -18.59 -15.09 4.53
N ASN A 393 -19.32 -13.98 4.48
CA ASN A 393 -20.78 -13.94 4.64
C ASN A 393 -21.53 -14.24 3.32
N SER A 394 -22.86 -14.30 3.36
CA SER A 394 -23.71 -14.61 2.20
C SER A 394 -23.47 -13.68 1.01
N LYS A 395 -23.25 -12.38 1.25
CA LYS A 395 -22.96 -11.41 0.19
C LYS A 395 -21.60 -11.67 -0.46
N ALA A 396 -20.59 -12.07 0.34
CA ALA A 396 -19.31 -12.49 -0.19
C ALA A 396 -19.48 -13.75 -1.04
N GLU A 397 -20.18 -14.77 -0.52
CA GLU A 397 -20.45 -16.02 -1.25
C GLU A 397 -21.13 -15.79 -2.60
N GLU A 398 -22.17 -14.95 -2.66
CA GLU A 398 -22.84 -14.56 -3.90
C GLU A 398 -21.87 -13.92 -4.91
N ALA A 399 -20.98 -13.04 -4.45
CA ALA A 399 -19.98 -12.42 -5.30
C ALA A 399 -18.96 -13.43 -5.85
N PHE A 400 -18.54 -14.41 -5.04
CA PHE A 400 -17.67 -15.50 -5.48
C PHE A 400 -18.33 -16.40 -6.51
N ILE A 401 -19.59 -16.78 -6.30
CA ILE A 401 -20.37 -17.58 -7.26
C ILE A 401 -20.47 -16.83 -8.60
N LYS A 402 -20.73 -15.52 -8.56
CA LYS A 402 -20.82 -14.70 -9.76
C LYS A 402 -19.48 -14.62 -10.51
N ALA A 403 -18.38 -14.41 -9.80
CA ALA A 403 -17.03 -14.44 -10.38
C ALA A 403 -16.66 -15.81 -10.95
N GLU A 404 -16.96 -16.91 -10.26
CA GLU A 404 -16.69 -18.28 -10.71
C GLU A 404 -17.51 -18.60 -11.97
N LYS A 405 -18.80 -18.23 -12.00
CA LYS A 405 -19.64 -18.37 -13.18
C LYS A 405 -19.05 -17.60 -14.37
N GLN A 406 -18.64 -16.35 -14.18
CA GLN A 406 -18.03 -15.54 -15.22
C GLN A 406 -16.72 -16.16 -15.73
N TYR A 407 -15.87 -16.67 -14.83
CA TYR A 407 -14.66 -17.41 -15.17
C TYR A 407 -14.96 -18.64 -16.03
N LEU A 408 -15.93 -19.46 -15.62
CA LEU A 408 -16.34 -20.67 -16.35
C LEU A 408 -16.91 -20.36 -17.73
N THR A 409 -17.69 -19.28 -17.86
CA THR A 409 -18.17 -18.81 -19.16
C THR A 409 -17.00 -18.54 -20.10
N GLN A 410 -15.98 -17.79 -19.65
CA GLN A 410 -14.83 -17.47 -20.49
C GLN A 410 -13.93 -18.67 -20.75
N LEU A 411 -13.73 -19.53 -19.76
CA LEU A 411 -12.99 -20.76 -19.92
C LEU A 411 -13.63 -21.69 -20.98
N ASN A 412 -14.96 -21.73 -21.07
CA ASN A 412 -15.69 -22.52 -22.06
C ASN A 412 -15.72 -21.89 -23.45
N ALA A 413 -15.37 -20.61 -23.60
CA ALA A 413 -15.21 -19.97 -24.90
C ALA A 413 -13.87 -20.31 -25.57
N LEU A 414 -12.89 -20.81 -24.80
CA LEU A 414 -11.61 -21.29 -25.32
C LEU A 414 -11.74 -22.62 -26.07
N THR A 415 -10.80 -22.90 -26.98
CA THR A 415 -10.69 -24.25 -27.55
C THR A 415 -10.38 -25.28 -26.45
N GLU A 416 -10.77 -26.54 -26.63
CA GLU A 416 -10.54 -27.59 -25.63
C GLU A 416 -9.06 -27.72 -25.24
N ALA A 417 -8.12 -27.58 -26.18
CA ALA A 417 -6.68 -27.59 -25.89
C ALA A 417 -6.26 -26.44 -24.96
N GLN A 418 -6.74 -25.22 -25.23
CA GLN A 418 -6.44 -24.02 -24.45
C GLN A 418 -7.08 -24.08 -23.06
N LYS A 419 -8.35 -24.49 -23.00
CA LYS A 419 -9.07 -24.73 -21.75
C LYS A 419 -8.33 -25.75 -20.88
N ASN A 420 -7.88 -26.86 -21.44
CA ASN A 420 -7.11 -27.88 -20.72
C ASN A 420 -5.76 -27.34 -20.21
N ALA A 421 -5.09 -26.47 -20.98
CA ALA A 421 -3.87 -25.80 -20.56
C ALA A 421 -4.12 -24.88 -19.35
N VAL A 422 -5.17 -24.05 -19.42
CA VAL A 422 -5.58 -23.15 -18.32
C VAL A 422 -5.96 -23.95 -17.07
N ILE A 423 -6.76 -25.01 -17.19
CA ILE A 423 -7.17 -25.86 -16.06
C ILE A 423 -5.94 -26.51 -15.41
N THR A 424 -5.04 -27.06 -16.22
CA THR A 424 -3.79 -27.69 -15.74
C THR A 424 -2.92 -26.67 -14.99
N ALA A 425 -2.77 -25.47 -15.54
CA ALA A 425 -2.01 -24.38 -14.94
C ALA A 425 -2.59 -23.95 -13.59
N VAL A 426 -3.91 -23.73 -13.49
CA VAL A 426 -4.60 -23.39 -12.24
C VAL A 426 -4.45 -24.52 -11.20
N LYS A 427 -4.64 -25.79 -11.61
CA LYS A 427 -4.53 -26.95 -10.72
C LYS A 427 -3.12 -27.09 -10.14
N ASN A 428 -2.10 -26.89 -10.97
CA ASN A 428 -0.70 -27.00 -10.56
C ASN A 428 -0.15 -25.73 -9.89
N ARG A 429 -0.95 -24.65 -9.83
CA ARG A 429 -0.48 -23.28 -9.52
C ARG A 429 0.76 -22.91 -10.33
N HIS A 430 0.81 -23.38 -11.57
CA HIS A 430 1.92 -23.15 -12.48
C HIS A 430 1.50 -22.07 -13.46
N MET A 431 2.22 -20.96 -13.48
CA MET A 431 1.98 -19.89 -14.43
C MET A 431 2.74 -20.14 -15.74
N PRO A 432 2.09 -20.07 -16.91
CA PRO A 432 2.77 -20.19 -18.19
C PRO A 432 3.55 -18.91 -18.49
N ASP A 433 4.85 -19.05 -18.81
CA ASP A 433 5.79 -17.99 -19.18
C ASP A 433 5.93 -16.80 -18.19
N ASP A 434 7.16 -16.57 -17.74
CA ASP A 434 7.52 -15.51 -16.79
C ASP A 434 7.42 -14.10 -17.37
N SER A 435 7.24 -13.98 -18.69
CA SER A 435 7.22 -12.69 -19.39
C SER A 435 5.88 -11.93 -19.28
N SER A 436 4.77 -12.62 -19.00
CA SER A 436 3.44 -12.00 -18.94
C SER A 436 3.29 -11.07 -17.74
N PHE A 437 2.68 -9.89 -17.98
CA PHE A 437 2.39 -8.90 -16.94
C PHE A 437 1.61 -9.50 -15.77
N PHE A 438 0.53 -10.24 -16.06
CA PHE A 438 -0.33 -10.82 -15.02
C PHE A 438 0.37 -11.95 -14.26
N VAL A 439 1.19 -12.76 -14.94
CA VAL A 439 1.99 -13.81 -14.29
C VAL A 439 2.96 -13.20 -13.30
N LYS A 440 3.73 -12.20 -13.73
CA LYS A 440 4.69 -11.50 -12.86
C LYS A 440 3.99 -10.89 -11.66
N ARG A 441 2.86 -10.21 -11.86
CA ARG A 441 2.08 -9.59 -10.78
C ARG A 441 1.50 -10.61 -9.80
N THR A 442 0.94 -11.71 -10.28
CA THR A 442 0.44 -12.76 -9.39
C THR A 442 1.58 -13.40 -8.61
N ARG A 443 2.73 -13.66 -9.23
CA ARG A 443 3.91 -14.16 -8.51
C ARG A 443 4.41 -13.18 -7.47
N ASP A 444 4.48 -11.89 -7.79
CA ASP A 444 4.87 -10.86 -6.82
C ASP A 444 3.89 -10.85 -5.64
N ARG A 445 2.59 -10.98 -5.89
CA ARG A 445 1.55 -11.07 -4.85
C ARG A 445 1.62 -12.37 -4.07
N GLU A 446 1.87 -13.50 -4.71
CA GLU A 446 2.06 -14.79 -4.03
C GLU A 446 3.34 -14.79 -3.22
N ALA A 447 4.42 -14.16 -3.69
CA ALA A 447 5.64 -13.99 -2.91
C ALA A 447 5.39 -13.14 -1.66
N ARG A 448 4.56 -12.09 -1.77
CA ARG A 448 4.05 -11.30 -0.63
C ARG A 448 3.18 -12.16 0.29
N ARG A 449 2.12 -12.79 -0.21
CA ARG A 449 1.21 -13.65 0.58
C ARG A 449 1.87 -14.89 1.18
N ASN A 450 2.80 -15.53 0.49
CA ASN A 450 3.56 -16.67 1.03
C ASN A 450 4.61 -16.20 2.02
N SER A 451 5.00 -14.92 1.97
CA SER A 451 5.77 -14.35 3.05
C SER A 451 4.96 -14.31 4.36
N SER A 452 3.63 -14.20 4.31
CA SER A 452 2.75 -14.29 5.48
C SER A 452 2.16 -15.69 5.77
N LYS A 453 1.92 -16.54 4.78
CA LYS A 453 1.18 -17.82 4.97
C LYS A 453 1.94 -19.01 5.56
N HIS A 454 3.27 -19.01 5.67
CA HIS A 454 4.03 -20.14 6.23
C HIS A 454 3.86 -20.36 7.76
N PHE A 455 2.79 -19.84 8.34
CA PHE A 455 2.52 -19.83 9.78
C PHE A 455 1.37 -20.72 10.26
N ASN A 456 0.47 -21.15 9.38
CA ASN A 456 -0.71 -21.92 9.81
C ASN A 456 -0.57 -23.45 9.67
N ASP A 457 0.49 -23.96 9.02
CA ASP A 457 0.69 -25.40 8.75
C ASP A 457 1.83 -26.05 9.56
N ARG A 458 2.29 -25.42 10.66
CA ARG A 458 3.18 -26.01 11.68
C ARG A 458 2.68 -25.61 13.07
#